data_AF-A0A952LD67-F1
#
_entry.id   AF-A0A952LD67-F1
#
_cell.length_a   1.000
_cell.length_b   1.000
_cell.length_c   1.000
_cell.angle_alpha   90.00
_cell.angle_beta   90.00
_cell.angle_gamma   90.00
#
_symmetry.space_group_name_H-M   'P 1'
#
loop_
_entity.id
_entity.type
_entity.pdbx_description
1 polymer ?
#
loop_
_entity_poly.entity_id
_entity_poly.type
_entity_poly.pdbx_seq_one_letter_code
_entity_poly.pdbx_strand_id
1 'polypeptide(L)'
;MSELVAALPMYDWPEMRGEVDAQWALLREAFRQKGIDAPQSIVRRNGDLLPVPGGIRDAGGDLIAPDPAVLPPDELDFHKLWLH
;
A
#
# COMPACT_ATOMS: atom_id res chain seq x y z
N MET A 1 8.92 4.12 -10.46
CA MET A 1 7.64 3.71 -9.84
C MET A 1 7.67 4.21 -8.42
N SER A 2 6.58 4.79 -7.90
CA SER A 2 6.58 5.40 -6.57
C SER A 2 6.79 4.30 -5.50
N GLU A 3 7.72 4.51 -4.58
CA GLU A 3 8.02 3.62 -3.43
C GLU A 3 6.92 3.67 -2.34
N LEU A 4 5.85 4.42 -2.61
CA LEU A 4 4.78 4.68 -1.67
C LEU A 4 3.67 3.64 -1.84
N VAL A 5 3.02 3.28 -0.72
CA VAL A 5 1.86 2.38 -0.69
C VAL A 5 0.63 3.16 -0.21
N ALA A 6 -0.51 2.92 -0.86
CA ALA A 6 -1.83 3.36 -0.38
C ALA A 6 -2.75 2.15 -0.22
N ALA A 7 -3.39 2.04 0.94
CA ALA A 7 -4.42 1.04 1.23
C ALA A 7 -5.56 1.71 2.01
N LEU A 8 -6.80 1.36 1.69
CA LEU A 8 -8.01 1.86 2.38
C LEU A 8 -8.87 0.69 2.91
N PRO A 9 -8.30 -0.24 3.70
CA PRO A 9 -8.93 -1.53 4.00
C PRO A 9 -10.26 -1.41 4.74
N MET A 10 -10.44 -0.37 5.56
CA MET A 10 -11.71 -0.11 6.24
C MET A 10 -12.86 0.31 5.30
N TYR A 11 -12.53 0.81 4.11
CA TYR A 11 -13.50 1.39 3.16
C TYR A 11 -13.58 0.61 1.84
N ASP A 12 -12.84 -0.50 1.70
CA ASP A 12 -12.71 -1.23 0.43
C ASP A 12 -13.70 -2.40 0.31
N TRP A 13 -15.00 -2.12 0.36
CA TRP A 13 -16.01 -3.12 0.01
C TRP A 13 -15.97 -3.46 -1.49
N PRO A 14 -16.04 -4.74 -1.89
CA PRO A 14 -15.91 -5.15 -3.30
C PRO A 14 -16.82 -4.38 -4.27
N GLU A 15 -18.04 -4.09 -3.85
CA GLU A 15 -19.06 -3.37 -4.62
C GLU A 15 -18.71 -1.91 -4.85
N MET A 16 -17.94 -1.30 -3.93
CA MET A 16 -17.56 0.11 -3.95
C MET A 16 -16.19 0.36 -4.57
N ARG A 17 -15.42 -0.68 -4.92
CA ARG A 17 -14.03 -0.56 -5.40
C ARG A 17 -13.87 0.40 -6.56
N GLY A 18 -14.80 0.37 -7.53
CA GLY A 18 -14.76 1.28 -8.68
C GLY A 18 -14.86 2.74 -8.26
N GLU A 19 -15.74 3.07 -7.32
CA GLU A 19 -15.90 4.43 -6.78
C GLU A 19 -14.69 4.85 -5.93
N VAL A 20 -14.19 3.94 -5.11
CA VAL A 20 -12.99 4.15 -4.28
C VAL A 20 -11.75 4.40 -5.15
N ASP A 21 -11.57 3.64 -6.23
CA ASP A 21 -10.47 3.83 -7.17
C ASP A 21 -10.59 5.16 -7.93
N ALA A 22 -11.80 5.54 -8.33
CA ALA A 22 -12.04 6.85 -8.95
C ALA A 22 -11.73 8.00 -7.99
N GLN A 23 -12.15 7.89 -6.73
CA GLN A 23 -11.84 8.88 -5.70
C GLN A 23 -10.33 8.96 -5.43
N TRP A 24 -9.64 7.83 -5.34
CA TRP A 24 -8.20 7.81 -5.20
C TRP A 24 -7.48 8.46 -6.37
N ALA A 25 -7.93 8.23 -7.61
CA ALA A 25 -7.34 8.87 -8.79
C ALA A 25 -7.43 10.40 -8.70
N LEU A 26 -8.54 10.95 -8.20
CA LEU A 26 -8.71 12.39 -7.96
C LEU A 26 -7.77 12.91 -6.88
N LEU A 27 -7.65 12.19 -5.75
CA LEU A 27 -6.74 12.55 -4.65
C LEU A 27 -5.28 12.54 -5.10
N ARG A 28 -4.88 11.48 -5.81
CA ARG A 28 -3.55 11.32 -6.38
C ARG A 28 -3.20 12.47 -7.32
N GLU A 29 -4.14 12.87 -8.18
CA GLU A 29 -3.92 14.00 -9.09
C GLU A 29 -3.77 15.31 -8.32
N ALA A 30 -4.60 15.54 -7.28
CA ALA A 30 -4.46 16.70 -6.42
C ALA A 30 -3.12 16.73 -5.66
N PHE A 31 -2.60 15.58 -5.22
CA PHE A 31 -1.26 15.49 -4.61
C PHE A 31 -0.16 15.86 -5.60
N ARG A 32 -0.23 15.34 -6.82
CA ARG A 32 0.75 15.62 -7.89
C ARG A 32 0.79 17.09 -8.27
N GLN A 33 -0.36 17.75 -8.36
CA GLN A 33 -0.43 19.19 -8.62
C GLN A 33 0.25 20.02 -7.53
N LYS A 34 0.37 19.48 -6.31
CA LYS A 34 1.10 20.08 -5.19
C LYS A 34 2.57 19.62 -5.10
N GLY A 35 3.05 18.84 -6.05
CA GLY A 35 4.40 18.27 -6.04
C GLY A 35 4.59 17.15 -5.00
N ILE A 36 3.50 16.54 -4.53
CA ILE A 36 3.54 15.42 -3.58
C ILE A 36 3.43 14.12 -4.39
N ASP A 37 4.45 13.26 -4.25
CA ASP A 37 4.40 11.93 -4.85
C ASP A 37 3.30 11.09 -4.23
N ALA A 38 2.63 10.30 -5.07
CA ALA A 38 1.52 9.46 -4.65
C ALA A 38 1.53 8.11 -5.40
N PRO A 39 1.17 7.00 -4.71
CA PRO A 39 1.03 5.68 -5.31
C PRO A 39 0.09 5.70 -6.53
N GLN A 40 0.34 4.81 -7.49
CA GLN A 40 -0.47 4.75 -8.71
C GLN A 40 -1.89 4.22 -8.46
N SER A 41 -2.02 3.22 -7.59
CA SER A 41 -3.26 2.51 -7.31
C SER A 41 -3.34 2.15 -5.83
N ILE A 42 -4.54 1.84 -5.36
CA ILE A 42 -4.74 1.26 -4.03
C ILE A 42 -4.33 -0.21 -4.06
N VAL A 43 -3.49 -0.60 -3.10
CA VAL A 43 -3.10 -1.98 -2.82
C VAL A 43 -4.20 -2.69 -2.03
N ARG A 44 -4.56 -3.90 -2.45
CA ARG A 44 -5.63 -4.70 -1.82
C ARG A 44 -5.18 -6.08 -1.37
N ARG A 45 -3.99 -6.51 -1.79
CA ARG A 45 -3.38 -7.79 -1.45
C ARG A 45 -1.86 -7.68 -1.43
N ASN A 46 -1.19 -8.58 -0.72
CA ASN A 46 0.26 -8.62 -0.58
C ASN A 46 0.94 -8.80 -1.95
N GLY A 47 0.30 -9.51 -2.89
CA GLY A 47 0.81 -9.67 -4.25
C GLY A 47 0.86 -8.38 -5.08
N ASP A 48 0.19 -7.31 -4.65
CA ASP A 48 0.30 -5.99 -5.31
C ASP A 48 1.48 -5.17 -4.75
N LEU A 49 2.09 -5.60 -3.63
CA LEU A 49 3.23 -4.92 -3.02
C LEU A 49 4.52 -5.27 -3.75
N LEU A 50 5.41 -4.29 -3.85
CA LEU A 50 6.76 -4.55 -4.36
C LEU A 50 7.53 -5.39 -3.33
N PRO A 51 8.33 -6.39 -3.78
CA PRO A 51 9.24 -7.11 -2.92
C PRO A 51 10.21 -6.15 -2.24
N VAL A 52 10.50 -6.41 -0.97
CA VAL A 52 11.50 -5.66 -0.20
C VAL A 52 12.52 -6.67 0.34
N PRO A 53 13.60 -6.94 -0.42
CA PRO A 53 14.61 -7.91 0.00
C PRO A 53 15.19 -7.56 1.37
N GLY A 54 15.10 -8.50 2.32
CA GLY A 54 15.53 -8.28 3.70
C GLY A 54 14.49 -7.63 4.62
N GLY A 55 13.27 -7.42 4.11
CA GLY A 55 12.10 -6.93 4.84
C GLY A 55 12.03 -5.42 5.03
N ILE A 56 10.90 -4.96 5.57
CA ILE A 56 10.64 -3.56 5.87
C ILE A 56 11.31 -3.22 7.21
N ARG A 57 12.07 -2.14 7.23
CA ARG A 57 12.81 -1.66 8.41
C ARG A 57 12.32 -0.28 8.83
N ASP A 58 12.43 0.01 10.11
CA ASP A 58 12.18 1.35 10.64
C ASP A 58 13.38 2.29 10.39
N ALA A 59 13.29 3.51 10.92
CA ALA A 59 14.37 4.50 10.82
C ALA A 59 15.65 4.12 11.58
N GLY A 60 15.55 3.23 12.58
CA GLY A 60 16.70 2.67 13.31
C GLY A 60 17.38 1.51 12.58
N GLY A 61 16.72 0.97 11.55
CA GLY A 61 17.18 -0.18 10.78
C GLY A 61 16.69 -1.52 11.34
N ASP A 62 15.84 -1.51 12.36
CA ASP A 62 15.25 -2.73 12.92
C ASP A 62 14.18 -3.28 12.00
N LEU A 63 14.13 -4.61 11.87
CA LEU A 63 13.14 -5.30 11.03
C LEU A 63 11.76 -5.19 11.69
N ILE A 64 10.85 -4.46 11.05
CA ILE A 64 9.46 -4.31 11.51
C ILE A 64 8.52 -5.28 10.79
N ALA A 65 8.73 -5.54 9.49
CA ALA A 65 7.89 -6.48 8.75
C ALA A 65 8.71 -7.36 7.80
N PRO A 66 8.29 -8.61 7.53
CA PRO A 66 8.94 -9.45 6.53
C PRO A 66 8.78 -8.87 5.12
N ASP A 67 9.57 -9.38 4.17
CA ASP A 67 9.40 -9.07 2.76
C ASP A 67 7.95 -9.39 2.32
N PRO A 68 7.21 -8.45 1.73
CA PRO A 68 5.86 -8.72 1.23
C PRO A 68 5.79 -9.96 0.32
N ALA A 69 6.85 -10.27 -0.42
CA ALA A 69 6.93 -11.42 -1.31
C ALA A 69 6.89 -12.78 -0.59
N VAL A 70 7.10 -12.83 0.73
CA VAL A 70 7.01 -14.07 1.52
C VAL A 70 5.66 -14.24 2.23
N LEU A 71 4.76 -13.26 2.13
CA LEU A 71 3.42 -13.32 2.71
C LEU A 71 2.42 -14.00 1.75
N PRO A 72 1.28 -14.52 2.25
CA PRO A 72 0.22 -15.05 1.40
C PRO A 72 -0.25 -13.99 0.38
N PRO A 73 -0.22 -14.26 -0.93
CA PRO A 73 -0.34 -13.23 -1.97
C PRO A 73 -1.75 -12.62 -2.09
N ASP A 74 -2.78 -13.35 -1.68
CA ASP A 74 -4.19 -12.92 -1.80
C ASP A 74 -4.75 -12.27 -0.53
N GLU A 75 -3.97 -12.26 0.56
CA GLU A 75 -4.31 -11.55 1.80
C GLU A 75 -3.70 -10.15 1.80
N LEU A 76 -4.16 -9.26 2.68
CA LEU A 76 -3.46 -8.02 3.02
C LEU A 76 -3.40 -7.90 4.54
N ASP A 77 -2.29 -8.36 5.12
CA ASP A 77 -2.13 -8.41 6.58
C ASP A 77 -1.46 -7.13 7.09
N PHE A 78 -2.27 -6.11 7.33
CA PHE A 78 -1.82 -4.81 7.83
C PHE A 78 -1.22 -4.90 9.24
N HIS A 79 -1.61 -5.90 10.04
CA HIS A 79 -1.00 -6.13 11.35
C HIS A 79 0.45 -6.58 11.22
N LYS A 80 0.74 -7.44 10.24
CA LYS A 80 2.11 -7.87 9.95
C LYS A 80 2.95 -6.79 9.27
N LEU A 81 2.33 -5.93 8.46
CA LEU A 81 3.05 -4.94 7.66
C LEU A 81 3.29 -3.60 8.38
N TRP A 82 2.33 -3.10 9.16
CA TRP A 82 2.34 -1.69 9.61
C TRP A 82 1.96 -1.44 11.07
N LEU A 83 1.37 -2.39 11.79
CA LEU A 83 1.02 -2.20 13.21
C LEU A 83 2.08 -2.86 14.11
N HIS A 84 3.15 -2.12 14.39
CA HIS A 84 4.26 -2.51 15.29
C HIS A 84 4.48 -1.47 16.39
#